data_AF-A0A7S3TXP9-F1
#
_entry.id   AF-A0A7S3TXP9-F1
#
_cell.length_a   1.000
_cell.length_b   1.000
_cell.length_c   1.000
_cell.angle_alpha   90.00
_cell.angle_beta   90.00
_cell.angle_gamma   90.00
#
_symmetry.space_group_name_H-M   'P 1'
#
loop_
_entity.id
_entity.type
_entity.pdbx_description
1 polymer ?
#
loop_
_entity_poly.entity_id
_entity_poly.type
_entity_poly.pdbx_seq_one_letter_code
_entity_poly.pdbx_strand_id
1 'polypeptide(L)'
;LASLLAVASCVDVRVGDRTITQVVKLLQGMLDSSKTESKEERQLFAKYKCYCDTNEEEKTTSIEDLTKEIGLLENQITALQGSNGVLSTESAKMKREMDSNQEQQGTAVTLRSKANQDFLATESDLDAAIGQLGQAIDTLTAIGADQSLQASAAHEKFMANYPAASLARIQTTVKKALVDAEAFLKPAQRKRFNSFLQAPFSQTYVTQSGGIVGILKSMKETFESNLSASQKEEMANQ
;
A
#
# COMPACT_ATOMS: atom_id res chain seq x y z
N LEU A 1 -59.67 -118.69 76.75
CA LEU A 1 -58.61 -117.82 76.20
C LEU A 1 -59.15 -116.40 76.16
N ALA A 2 -58.55 -115.49 76.95
CA ALA A 2 -58.48 -114.01 76.83
C ALA A 2 -59.77 -113.21 76.55
N SER A 3 -60.04 -112.03 77.10
CA SER A 3 -59.41 -111.17 78.11
C SER A 3 -60.41 -110.01 78.33
N LEU A 4 -60.53 -109.53 79.57
CA LEU A 4 -61.34 -108.38 79.98
C LEU A 4 -60.96 -107.08 79.25
N LEU A 5 -61.95 -106.21 79.00
CA LEU A 5 -61.75 -104.75 78.98
C LEU A 5 -63.02 -104.03 79.45
N ALA A 6 -62.85 -103.20 80.48
CA ALA A 6 -63.88 -102.48 81.21
C ALA A 6 -64.25 -101.14 80.53
N VAL A 7 -65.54 -100.80 80.56
CA VAL A 7 -66.11 -99.53 80.09
C VAL A 7 -66.01 -98.50 81.22
N ALA A 8 -65.28 -97.40 80.99
CA ALA A 8 -65.30 -96.21 81.84
C ALA A 8 -65.76 -95.02 80.99
N SER A 9 -66.97 -94.51 81.27
CA SER A 9 -67.47 -93.25 80.72
C SER A 9 -66.61 -92.09 81.24
N CYS A 10 -65.93 -91.39 80.34
CA CYS A 10 -65.23 -90.15 80.64
C CYS A 10 -66.06 -88.97 80.10
N VAL A 11 -66.37 -88.03 80.97
CA VAL A 11 -67.01 -86.75 80.67
C VAL A 11 -66.03 -85.90 79.85
N ASP A 12 -66.46 -85.48 78.66
CA ASP A 12 -65.75 -84.54 77.80
C ASP A 12 -65.85 -83.13 78.42
N VAL A 13 -64.86 -82.77 79.25
CA VAL A 13 -64.63 -81.38 79.65
C VAL A 13 -63.82 -80.72 78.54
N ARG A 14 -64.51 -80.12 77.56
CA ARG A 14 -63.89 -79.17 76.64
C ARG A 14 -63.46 -77.94 77.42
N VAL A 15 -62.19 -77.92 77.81
CA VAL A 15 -61.53 -76.71 78.32
C VAL A 15 -61.41 -75.73 77.14
N GLY A 16 -62.41 -74.86 76.98
CA GLY A 16 -62.29 -73.68 76.16
C GLY A 16 -61.16 -72.79 76.69
N ASP A 17 -60.35 -72.25 75.79
CA ASP A 17 -59.28 -71.30 76.10
C ASP A 17 -59.79 -70.25 77.09
N ARG A 18 -59.20 -70.19 78.28
CA ARG A 18 -59.58 -69.25 79.34
C ARG A 18 -59.43 -67.81 78.80
N THR A 19 -60.30 -66.89 79.20
CA THR A 19 -60.29 -65.48 78.78
C THR A 19 -58.91 -64.82 78.94
N ILE A 20 -58.15 -65.21 79.97
CA ILE A 20 -56.77 -64.76 80.21
C ILE A 20 -55.81 -65.25 79.09
N THR A 21 -55.97 -66.46 78.57
CA THR A 21 -55.16 -67.01 77.47
C THR A 21 -55.40 -66.25 76.16
N GLN A 22 -56.62 -65.77 75.91
CA GLN A 22 -56.92 -64.94 74.74
C GLN A 22 -56.26 -63.56 74.82
N VAL A 23 -56.26 -62.92 75.99
CA VAL A 23 -55.56 -61.65 76.21
C VAL A 23 -54.05 -61.81 76.05
N VAL A 24 -53.47 -62.91 76.55
CA VAL A 24 -52.04 -63.20 76.36
C VAL A 24 -51.70 -63.45 74.88
N LYS A 25 -52.54 -64.18 74.13
CA LYS A 25 -52.36 -64.35 72.66
C LYS A 25 -52.45 -63.02 71.90
N LEU A 26 -53.35 -62.11 72.29
CA LEU A 26 -53.47 -60.78 71.70
C LEU A 26 -52.22 -59.92 71.96
N LEU A 27 -51.75 -59.88 73.21
CA LEU A 27 -50.52 -59.16 73.59
C LEU A 27 -49.29 -59.75 72.91
N GLN A 28 -49.22 -61.08 72.75
CA GLN A 28 -48.16 -61.75 71.98
C GLN A 28 -48.20 -61.36 70.50
N GLY A 29 -49.40 -61.29 69.91
CA GLY A 29 -49.59 -60.81 68.53
C GLY A 29 -49.17 -59.35 68.35
N MET A 30 -49.53 -58.46 69.28
CA MET A 30 -49.09 -57.05 69.26
C MET A 30 -47.58 -56.92 69.43
N LEU A 31 -46.96 -57.75 70.27
CA LEU A 31 -45.51 -57.80 70.44
C LEU A 31 -44.81 -58.22 69.14
N ASP A 32 -45.33 -59.23 68.44
CA ASP A 32 -44.73 -59.71 67.20
C ASP A 32 -44.98 -58.75 66.03
N SER A 33 -46.17 -58.13 65.93
CA SER A 33 -46.44 -57.03 64.99
C SER A 33 -45.49 -55.85 65.20
N SER A 34 -45.25 -55.45 66.45
CA SER A 34 -44.31 -54.38 66.79
C SER A 34 -42.87 -54.72 66.40
N LYS A 35 -42.45 -56.00 66.52
CA LYS A 35 -41.13 -56.44 66.05
C LYS A 35 -41.02 -56.42 64.54
N THR A 36 -42.07 -56.77 63.79
CA THR A 36 -42.07 -56.70 62.32
C THR A 36 -42.06 -55.26 61.83
N GLU A 37 -42.92 -54.40 62.37
CA GLU A 37 -42.94 -52.96 62.05
C GLU A 37 -41.58 -52.31 62.35
N SER A 38 -40.95 -52.63 63.49
CA SER A 38 -39.60 -52.13 63.80
C SER A 38 -38.53 -52.56 62.79
N LYS A 39 -38.63 -53.75 62.22
CA LYS A 39 -37.70 -54.22 61.16
C LYS A 39 -37.98 -53.51 59.83
N GLU A 40 -39.25 -53.35 59.47
CA GLU A 40 -39.67 -52.67 58.25
C GLU A 40 -39.30 -51.18 58.27
N GLU A 41 -39.54 -50.49 59.39
CA GLU A 41 -39.13 -49.09 59.59
C GLU A 41 -37.61 -48.93 59.50
N ARG A 42 -36.84 -49.85 60.09
CA ARG A 42 -35.37 -49.83 59.97
C ARG A 42 -34.91 -50.02 58.53
N GLN A 43 -35.55 -50.89 57.76
CA GLN A 43 -35.24 -51.08 56.35
C GLN A 43 -35.63 -49.86 55.50
N LEU A 44 -36.80 -49.27 55.76
CA LEU A 44 -37.25 -48.07 55.06
C LEU A 44 -36.34 -46.88 55.35
N PHE A 45 -35.96 -46.69 56.62
CA PHE A 45 -35.01 -45.66 57.03
C PHE A 45 -33.63 -45.87 56.39
N ALA A 46 -33.13 -47.12 56.36
CA ALA A 46 -31.87 -47.42 55.69
C ALA A 46 -31.92 -47.09 54.18
N LYS A 47 -33.01 -47.42 53.49
CA LYS A 47 -33.20 -47.08 52.06
C LYS A 47 -33.30 -45.57 51.85
N TYR A 48 -34.07 -44.87 52.68
CA TYR A 48 -34.21 -43.42 52.61
C TYR A 48 -32.87 -42.72 52.86
N LYS A 49 -32.12 -43.16 53.88
CA LYS A 49 -30.78 -42.64 54.16
C LYS A 49 -29.82 -42.90 53.00
N CYS A 50 -29.80 -44.11 52.43
CA CYS A 50 -28.99 -44.40 51.25
C CYS A 50 -29.36 -43.50 50.06
N TYR A 51 -30.65 -43.27 49.82
CA TYR A 51 -31.11 -42.35 48.78
C TYR A 51 -30.65 -40.91 49.02
N CYS A 52 -30.75 -40.41 50.26
CA CYS A 52 -30.25 -39.08 50.62
C CYS A 52 -28.74 -38.99 50.42
N ASP A 53 -27.97 -39.94 50.95
CA ASP A 53 -26.51 -39.94 50.87
C ASP A 53 -26.03 -40.00 49.40
N THR A 54 -26.63 -40.85 48.55
CA THR A 54 -26.27 -40.93 47.11
C THR A 54 -26.66 -39.66 46.34
N ASN A 55 -27.85 -39.10 46.59
CA ASN A 55 -28.23 -37.84 45.94
C ASN A 55 -27.37 -36.67 46.39
N GLU A 56 -27.02 -36.61 47.67
CA GLU A 56 -26.13 -35.58 48.22
C GLU A 56 -24.76 -35.65 47.54
N GLU A 57 -24.19 -36.84 47.37
CA GLU A 57 -22.94 -37.05 46.65
C GLU A 57 -23.05 -36.62 45.18
N GLU A 58 -24.02 -37.14 44.43
CA GLU A 58 -24.21 -36.81 43.01
C GLU A 58 -24.41 -35.31 42.77
N LYS A 59 -25.23 -34.66 43.62
CA LYS A 59 -25.47 -33.21 43.51
C LYS A 59 -24.24 -32.40 43.89
N THR A 60 -23.49 -32.82 44.91
CA THR A 60 -22.26 -32.13 45.31
C THR A 60 -21.22 -32.22 44.20
N THR A 61 -20.99 -33.40 43.62
CA THR A 61 -20.08 -33.56 42.47
C THR A 61 -20.54 -32.75 41.26
N SER A 62 -21.84 -32.77 40.94
CA SER A 62 -22.37 -31.96 39.83
C SER A 62 -22.20 -30.47 40.07
N ILE A 63 -22.35 -29.97 41.30
CA ILE A 63 -22.10 -28.57 41.65
C ILE A 63 -20.62 -28.23 41.49
N GLU A 64 -19.71 -29.09 41.95
CA GLU A 64 -18.27 -28.87 41.78
C GLU A 64 -17.86 -28.80 40.31
N ASP A 65 -18.36 -29.71 39.47
CA ASP A 65 -18.03 -29.74 38.05
C ASP A 65 -18.61 -28.55 37.29
N LEU A 66 -19.88 -28.19 37.54
CA LEU A 66 -20.47 -26.98 36.97
C LEU A 66 -19.75 -25.71 37.43
N THR A 67 -19.27 -25.67 38.68
CA THR A 67 -18.48 -24.52 39.19
C THR A 67 -17.14 -24.41 38.47
N LYS A 68 -16.47 -25.54 38.18
CA LYS A 68 -15.25 -25.55 37.35
C LYS A 68 -15.54 -25.08 35.93
N GLU A 69 -16.63 -25.56 35.32
CA GLU A 69 -17.03 -25.18 33.96
C GLU A 69 -17.34 -23.69 33.86
N ILE A 70 -18.07 -23.13 34.83
CA ILE A 70 -18.32 -21.69 34.93
C ILE A 70 -17.00 -20.93 34.95
N GLY A 71 -16.05 -21.32 35.80
CA GLY A 71 -14.74 -20.67 35.85
C GLY A 71 -13.97 -20.75 34.52
N LEU A 72 -14.03 -21.87 33.81
CA LEU A 72 -13.42 -22.01 32.48
C LEU A 72 -14.08 -21.09 31.45
N LEU A 73 -15.41 -21.03 31.43
CA LEU A 73 -16.16 -20.17 30.52
C LEU A 73 -15.92 -18.69 30.80
N GLU A 74 -15.84 -18.27 32.07
CA GLU A 74 -15.49 -16.90 32.46
C GLU A 74 -14.09 -16.51 31.96
N ASN A 75 -13.10 -17.40 32.11
CA ASN A 75 -11.75 -17.19 31.56
C ASN A 75 -11.76 -17.08 30.03
N GLN A 76 -12.57 -17.88 29.33
CA GLN A 76 -12.71 -17.78 27.87
C GLN A 76 -13.38 -16.48 27.45
N ILE A 77 -14.43 -16.03 28.15
CA ILE A 77 -15.11 -14.76 27.88
C ILE A 77 -14.13 -13.60 28.02
N THR A 78 -13.34 -13.55 29.10
CA THR A 78 -12.35 -12.49 29.31
C THR A 78 -11.26 -12.49 28.24
N ALA A 79 -10.78 -13.67 27.82
CA ALA A 79 -9.83 -13.80 26.72
C ALA A 79 -10.39 -13.32 25.38
N LEU A 80 -11.65 -13.67 25.07
CA LEU A 80 -12.34 -13.22 23.86
C LEU A 80 -12.59 -11.71 23.88
N GLN A 81 -12.98 -11.15 25.02
CA GLN A 81 -13.14 -9.70 25.19
C GLN A 81 -11.82 -8.95 24.96
N GLY A 82 -10.70 -9.46 25.50
CA GLY A 82 -9.37 -8.91 25.25
C GLY A 82 -9.00 -8.95 23.76
N SER A 83 -9.22 -10.10 23.11
CA SER A 83 -8.94 -10.29 21.68
C SER A 83 -9.80 -9.36 20.81
N ASN A 84 -11.08 -9.19 21.15
CA ASN A 84 -11.98 -8.27 20.45
C ASN A 84 -11.54 -6.81 20.59
N GLY A 85 -11.04 -6.42 21.76
CA GLY A 85 -10.42 -5.11 21.98
C GLY A 85 -9.22 -4.88 21.06
N VAL A 86 -8.30 -5.85 20.99
CA VAL A 86 -7.13 -5.78 20.10
C VAL A 86 -7.56 -5.67 18.65
N LEU A 87 -8.43 -6.56 18.17
CA LEU A 87 -8.92 -6.57 16.79
C LEU A 87 -9.64 -5.26 16.44
N SER A 88 -10.39 -4.66 17.37
CA SER A 88 -11.02 -3.36 17.15
C SER A 88 -10.01 -2.24 16.97
N THR A 89 -8.92 -2.23 17.74
CA THR A 89 -7.85 -1.23 17.60
C THR A 89 -7.07 -1.41 16.30
N GLU A 90 -6.78 -2.65 15.92
CA GLU A 90 -6.09 -2.99 14.68
C GLU A 90 -6.93 -2.62 13.45
N SER A 91 -8.22 -2.94 13.47
CA SER A 91 -9.16 -2.56 12.41
C SER A 91 -9.23 -1.03 12.23
N ALA A 92 -9.30 -0.28 13.34
CA ALA A 92 -9.27 1.19 13.29
C ALA A 92 -7.95 1.73 12.74
N LYS A 93 -6.81 1.10 13.07
CA LYS A 93 -5.50 1.46 12.54
C LYS A 93 -5.43 1.19 11.03
N MET A 94 -5.78 -0.02 10.59
CA MET A 94 -5.78 -0.39 9.16
C MET A 94 -6.67 0.54 8.35
N LYS A 95 -7.83 0.95 8.88
CA LYS A 95 -8.70 1.91 8.20
C LYS A 95 -8.03 3.27 7.97
N ARG A 96 -7.34 3.80 8.97
CA ARG A 96 -6.56 5.05 8.81
C ARG A 96 -5.42 4.89 7.80
N GLU A 97 -4.74 3.75 7.81
CA GLU A 97 -3.66 3.46 6.87
C GLU A 97 -4.19 3.35 5.43
N MET A 98 -5.36 2.75 5.21
CA MET A 98 -6.01 2.71 3.91
C MET A 98 -6.37 4.12 3.42
N ASP A 99 -6.99 4.94 4.27
CA ASP A 99 -7.37 6.31 3.91
C ASP A 99 -6.12 7.14 3.55
N SER A 100 -5.05 7.02 4.34
CA SER A 100 -3.77 7.71 4.07
C SER A 100 -3.10 7.22 2.79
N ASN A 101 -3.11 5.91 2.52
CA ASN A 101 -2.56 5.36 1.29
C ASN A 101 -3.35 5.83 0.06
N GLN A 102 -4.69 5.89 0.17
CA GLN A 102 -5.53 6.40 -0.92
C GLN A 102 -5.24 7.88 -1.22
N GLU A 103 -5.02 8.71 -0.20
CA GLU A 103 -4.59 10.11 -0.37
C GLU A 103 -3.21 10.21 -1.02
N GLN A 104 -2.24 9.41 -0.56
CA GLN A 104 -0.90 9.37 -1.14
C GLN A 104 -0.92 8.92 -2.59
N GLN A 105 -1.74 7.92 -2.93
CA GLN A 105 -1.93 7.46 -4.30
C GLN A 105 -2.53 8.56 -5.17
N GLY A 106 -3.57 9.25 -4.69
CA GLY A 106 -4.16 10.39 -5.41
C GLY A 106 -3.15 11.51 -5.67
N THR A 107 -2.32 11.83 -4.66
CA THR A 107 -1.26 12.82 -4.78
C THR A 107 -0.18 12.37 -5.78
N ALA A 108 0.25 11.11 -5.71
CA ALA A 108 1.26 10.54 -6.60
C ALA A 108 0.77 10.50 -8.05
N VAL A 109 -0.49 10.12 -8.30
CA VAL A 109 -1.10 10.14 -9.63
C VAL A 109 -1.18 11.57 -10.18
N THR A 110 -1.59 12.53 -9.34
CA THR A 110 -1.65 13.94 -9.73
C THR A 110 -0.26 14.47 -10.10
N LEU A 111 0.75 14.17 -9.27
CA LEU A 111 2.13 14.56 -9.52
C LEU A 111 2.68 13.93 -10.80
N ARG A 112 2.45 12.62 -11.00
CA ARG A 112 2.91 11.91 -12.20
C ARG A 112 2.23 12.44 -13.46
N SER A 113 0.92 12.72 -13.40
CA SER A 113 0.19 13.32 -14.52
C SER A 113 0.74 14.70 -14.88
N LYS A 114 1.06 15.53 -13.88
CA LYS A 114 1.65 16.85 -14.11
C LYS A 114 3.06 16.74 -14.68
N ALA A 115 3.91 15.89 -14.09
CA ALA A 115 5.27 15.65 -14.58
C ALA A 115 5.27 15.14 -16.03
N ASN A 116 4.35 14.24 -16.40
CA ASN A 116 4.21 13.75 -17.76
C ASN A 116 3.77 14.86 -18.74
N GLN A 117 2.84 15.73 -18.32
CA GLN A 117 2.46 16.89 -19.13
C GLN A 117 3.64 17.86 -19.35
N ASP A 118 4.38 18.16 -18.30
CA ASP A 118 5.56 19.03 -18.36
C ASP A 118 6.67 18.41 -19.23
N PHE A 119 6.84 17.08 -19.16
CA PHE A 119 7.76 16.32 -20.01
C PHE A 119 7.37 16.42 -21.49
N LEU A 120 6.11 16.13 -21.85
CA LEU A 120 5.64 16.18 -23.24
C LEU A 120 5.75 17.60 -23.84
N ALA A 121 5.49 18.63 -23.03
CA ALA A 121 5.69 20.01 -23.46
C ALA A 121 7.18 20.30 -23.73
N THR A 122 8.06 19.89 -22.83
CA THR A 122 9.52 20.08 -22.98
C THR A 122 10.08 19.30 -24.16
N GLU A 123 9.60 18.06 -24.38
CA GLU A 123 9.96 17.23 -25.53
C GLU A 123 9.59 17.93 -26.85
N SER A 124 8.35 18.41 -26.97
CA SER A 124 7.90 19.16 -28.14
C SER A 124 8.71 20.44 -28.38
N ASP A 125 9.05 21.17 -27.32
CA ASP A 125 9.83 22.41 -27.43
C ASP A 125 11.29 22.12 -27.87
N LEU A 126 11.90 21.06 -27.34
CA LEU A 126 13.24 20.62 -27.74
C LEU A 126 13.27 20.16 -29.20
N ASP A 127 12.30 19.37 -29.63
CA ASP A 127 12.18 18.93 -31.03
C ASP A 127 12.02 20.12 -31.99
N ALA A 128 11.16 21.07 -31.64
CA ALA A 128 10.98 22.29 -32.43
C ALA A 128 12.29 23.10 -32.50
N ALA A 129 13.00 23.26 -31.38
CA ALA A 129 14.27 23.97 -31.33
C ALA A 129 15.38 23.27 -32.14
N ILE A 130 15.49 21.94 -32.06
CA ILE A 130 16.43 21.14 -32.87
C ILE A 130 16.13 21.32 -34.36
N GLY A 131 14.85 21.30 -34.74
CA GLY A 131 14.42 21.55 -36.13
C GLY A 131 14.80 22.94 -36.63
N GLN A 132 14.56 23.98 -35.82
CA GLN A 132 14.93 25.36 -36.13
C GLN A 132 16.46 25.54 -36.23
N LEU A 133 17.22 24.95 -35.30
CA LEU A 133 18.69 24.95 -35.34
C LEU A 133 19.21 24.24 -36.60
N GLY A 134 18.59 23.12 -37.00
CA GLY A 134 18.89 22.42 -38.24
C GLY A 134 18.71 23.33 -39.47
N GLN A 135 17.56 23.98 -39.59
CA GLN A 135 17.28 24.93 -40.68
C GLN A 135 18.25 26.13 -40.68
N ALA A 136 18.60 26.66 -39.50
CA ALA A 136 19.58 27.73 -39.37
C ALA A 136 20.99 27.28 -39.82
N ILE A 137 21.40 26.07 -39.45
CA ILE A 137 22.68 25.49 -39.89
C ILE A 137 22.67 25.27 -41.40
N ASP A 138 21.60 24.71 -41.96
CA ASP A 138 21.50 24.46 -43.40
C ASP A 138 21.56 25.76 -44.22
N THR A 139 20.82 26.79 -43.81
CA THR A 139 20.83 28.10 -44.48
C THR A 139 22.19 28.78 -44.39
N LEU A 140 22.84 28.79 -43.22
CA LEU A 140 24.18 29.35 -43.06
C LEU A 140 25.23 28.55 -43.85
N THR A 141 25.13 27.23 -43.87
CA THR A 141 26.03 26.37 -44.65
C THR A 141 25.87 26.60 -46.15
N ALA A 142 24.63 26.74 -46.64
CA ALA A 142 24.33 27.05 -48.05
C ALA A 142 24.87 28.42 -48.49
N ILE A 143 24.94 29.40 -47.58
CA ILE A 143 25.50 30.74 -47.82
C ILE A 143 27.06 30.72 -47.74
N GLY A 144 27.67 29.60 -47.36
CA GLY A 144 29.12 29.43 -47.28
C GLY A 144 29.73 29.80 -45.92
N ALA A 145 28.92 29.89 -44.88
CA ALA A 145 29.39 30.25 -43.54
C ALA A 145 30.34 29.21 -42.92
N ASP A 146 30.22 27.93 -43.29
CA ASP A 146 31.02 26.79 -42.78
C ASP A 146 32.39 26.65 -43.48
N GLN A 147 32.70 27.51 -44.47
CA GLN A 147 33.96 27.46 -45.21
C GLN A 147 35.07 28.12 -44.39
N SER A 148 35.67 27.35 -43.50
CA SER A 148 36.98 27.65 -42.91
C SER A 148 37.98 28.02 -44.01
N LEU A 149 38.26 29.32 -44.14
CA LEU A 149 39.45 29.96 -44.71
C LEU A 149 39.92 29.64 -46.14
N GLN A 150 39.36 28.68 -46.87
CA GLN A 150 39.91 28.24 -48.17
C GLN A 150 38.95 28.19 -49.36
N ALA A 151 37.66 28.51 -49.19
CA ALA A 151 36.74 28.59 -50.32
C ALA A 151 36.06 29.96 -50.37
N SER A 152 36.67 30.90 -51.07
CA SER A 152 36.03 32.16 -51.50
C SER A 152 34.91 31.95 -52.54
N ALA A 153 34.66 30.70 -52.96
CA ALA A 153 33.79 30.36 -54.09
C ALA A 153 32.28 30.55 -53.81
N ALA A 154 31.80 30.36 -52.57
CA ALA A 154 30.38 30.57 -52.24
C ALA A 154 30.04 32.06 -52.14
N HIS A 155 30.94 32.86 -51.57
CA HIS A 155 30.86 34.32 -51.63
C HIS A 155 30.85 34.82 -53.08
N GLU A 156 31.71 34.24 -53.93
CA GLU A 156 31.71 34.51 -55.38
C GLU A 156 30.36 34.21 -56.03
N LYS A 157 29.70 33.09 -55.72
CA LYS A 157 28.38 32.74 -56.28
C LYS A 157 27.25 33.64 -55.78
N PHE A 158 27.25 34.03 -54.50
CA PHE A 158 26.28 34.99 -53.97
C PHE A 158 26.48 36.38 -54.58
N MET A 159 27.74 36.81 -54.71
CA MET A 159 28.12 38.08 -55.33
C MET A 159 27.97 38.05 -56.86
N ALA A 160 27.93 36.88 -57.50
CA ALA A 160 27.74 36.73 -58.95
C ALA A 160 26.34 37.15 -59.42
N ASN A 161 25.32 37.08 -58.56
CA ASN A 161 23.98 37.60 -58.86
C ASN A 161 23.92 39.14 -58.81
N TYR A 162 24.96 39.80 -58.33
CA TYR A 162 25.10 41.24 -58.37
C TYR A 162 26.13 41.59 -59.47
N PRO A 163 25.75 42.39 -60.49
CA PRO A 163 26.70 42.72 -61.56
C PRO A 163 27.94 43.38 -60.95
N ALA A 164 29.13 43.00 -61.42
CA ALA A 164 30.40 43.57 -60.92
C ALA A 164 30.40 45.11 -60.93
N ALA A 165 29.65 45.73 -61.86
CA ALA A 165 29.41 47.17 -61.92
C ALA A 165 28.59 47.74 -60.75
N SER A 166 27.59 47.03 -60.21
CA SER A 166 26.84 47.50 -59.03
C SER A 166 27.68 47.40 -57.77
N LEU A 167 28.45 46.31 -57.62
CA LEU A 167 29.37 46.13 -56.50
C LEU A 167 30.53 47.13 -56.56
N ALA A 168 31.10 47.38 -57.74
CA ALA A 168 32.13 48.40 -57.94
C ALA A 168 31.58 49.81 -57.67
N ARG A 169 30.34 50.12 -58.10
CA ARG A 169 29.69 51.39 -57.77
C ARG A 169 29.50 51.57 -56.26
N ILE A 170 28.97 50.55 -55.58
CA ILE A 170 28.82 50.57 -54.12
C ILE A 170 30.17 50.74 -53.45
N GLN A 171 31.21 49.99 -53.88
CA GLN A 171 32.56 50.16 -53.37
C GLN A 171 33.10 51.57 -53.58
N THR A 172 32.92 52.17 -54.77
CA THR A 172 33.37 53.55 -55.03
C THR A 172 32.58 54.58 -54.23
N THR A 173 31.27 54.42 -54.07
CA THR A 173 30.41 55.34 -53.30
C THR A 173 30.72 55.25 -51.81
N VAL A 174 30.86 54.03 -51.28
CA VAL A 174 31.24 53.79 -49.89
C VAL A 174 32.66 54.29 -49.63
N LYS A 175 33.63 53.99 -50.52
CA LYS A 175 35.00 54.49 -50.40
C LYS A 175 35.05 56.02 -50.44
N LYS A 176 34.27 56.66 -51.33
CA LYS A 176 34.17 58.12 -51.39
C LYS A 176 33.57 58.71 -50.12
N ALA A 177 32.43 58.19 -49.65
CA ALA A 177 31.80 58.63 -48.41
C ALA A 177 32.70 58.44 -47.19
N LEU A 178 33.49 57.36 -47.16
CA LEU A 178 34.43 57.06 -46.07
C LEU A 178 35.68 57.93 -46.12
N VAL A 179 36.20 58.27 -47.31
CA VAL A 179 37.28 59.27 -47.49
C VAL A 179 36.78 60.67 -47.10
N ASP A 180 35.54 61.03 -47.45
CA ASP A 180 34.94 62.30 -47.06
C ASP A 180 34.71 62.34 -45.52
N ALA A 181 34.35 61.21 -44.90
CA ALA A 181 34.22 61.07 -43.44
C ALA A 181 35.58 61.08 -42.71
N GLU A 182 36.68 60.72 -43.37
CA GLU A 182 38.02 60.75 -42.80
C GLU A 182 38.44 62.17 -42.38
N ALA A 183 37.95 63.19 -43.07
CA ALA A 183 38.17 64.60 -42.74
C ALA A 183 37.63 64.98 -41.35
N PHE A 184 36.61 64.26 -40.85
CA PHE A 184 36.00 64.48 -39.54
C PHE A 184 36.64 63.64 -38.41
N LEU A 185 37.58 62.76 -38.75
CA LEU A 185 38.25 61.88 -37.78
C LEU A 185 39.55 62.48 -37.23
N LYS A 186 39.79 62.27 -35.94
CA LYS A 186 41.05 62.65 -35.27
C LYS A 186 42.22 61.85 -35.85
N PRO A 187 43.46 62.38 -35.84
CA PRO A 187 44.63 61.72 -36.46
C PRO A 187 44.89 60.29 -35.97
N ALA A 188 44.63 59.98 -34.70
CA ALA A 188 44.76 58.64 -34.13
C ALA A 188 43.69 57.65 -34.64
N GLN A 189 42.50 58.15 -35.01
CA GLN A 189 41.38 57.35 -35.52
C GLN A 189 41.53 57.06 -37.02
N ARG A 190 42.15 57.98 -37.79
CA ARG A 190 42.43 57.78 -39.22
C ARG A 190 43.31 56.57 -39.52
N LYS A 191 44.32 56.30 -38.69
CA LYS A 191 45.18 55.11 -38.89
C LYS A 191 44.40 53.80 -38.75
N ARG A 192 43.54 53.69 -37.74
CA ARG A 192 42.70 52.50 -37.51
C ARG A 192 41.62 52.35 -38.58
N PHE A 193 41.06 53.47 -39.02
CA PHE A 193 40.06 53.50 -40.08
C PHE A 193 40.64 53.13 -41.45
N ASN A 194 41.81 53.66 -41.80
CA ASN A 194 42.52 53.29 -43.04
C ASN A 194 42.97 51.82 -43.02
N SER A 195 43.43 51.29 -41.88
CA SER A 195 43.73 49.86 -41.78
C SER A 195 42.49 48.97 -41.93
N PHE A 196 41.31 49.47 -41.53
CA PHE A 196 40.05 48.75 -41.69
C PHE A 196 39.56 48.77 -43.16
N LEU A 197 39.71 49.91 -43.85
CA LEU A 197 39.37 50.06 -45.27
C LEU A 197 40.25 49.25 -46.23
N GLN A 198 41.50 49.00 -45.85
CA GLN A 198 42.44 48.22 -46.65
C GLN A 198 42.30 46.71 -46.45
N ALA A 199 41.53 46.26 -45.44
CA ALA A 199 41.26 44.85 -45.24
C ALA A 199 40.20 44.36 -46.25
N PRO A 200 40.43 43.24 -46.96
CA PRO A 200 39.45 42.68 -47.88
C PRO A 200 38.17 42.29 -47.11
N PHE A 201 37.07 42.98 -47.41
CA PHE A 201 35.77 42.88 -46.74
C PHE A 201 35.14 41.47 -46.80
N SER A 202 35.63 40.58 -47.66
CA SER A 202 35.15 39.20 -47.80
C SER A 202 35.82 38.17 -46.87
N GLN A 203 37.02 38.45 -46.33
CA GLN A 203 37.77 37.44 -45.55
C GLN A 203 37.40 37.41 -44.07
N THR A 204 37.04 38.56 -43.48
CA THR A 204 36.69 38.64 -42.05
C THR A 204 35.29 38.11 -41.75
N TYR A 205 34.34 38.20 -42.71
CA TYR A 205 32.98 37.67 -42.51
C TYR A 205 32.95 36.14 -42.51
N VAL A 206 33.70 35.52 -43.41
CA VAL A 206 33.79 34.06 -43.56
C VAL A 206 34.50 33.39 -42.36
N THR A 207 35.50 34.06 -41.78
CA THR A 207 36.19 33.56 -40.57
C THR A 207 35.34 33.63 -39.31
N GLN A 208 34.47 34.63 -39.19
CA GLN A 208 33.55 34.78 -38.05
C GLN A 208 32.30 33.91 -38.19
N SER A 209 31.81 33.70 -39.41
CA SER A 209 30.60 32.90 -39.67
C SER A 209 30.79 31.40 -39.39
N GLY A 210 32.00 30.87 -39.57
CA GLY A 210 32.29 29.46 -39.28
C GLY A 210 32.27 29.13 -37.79
N GLY A 211 32.69 30.08 -36.95
CA GLY A 211 32.56 29.96 -35.48
C GLY A 211 31.10 29.94 -35.03
N ILE A 212 30.23 30.73 -35.67
CA ILE A 212 28.79 30.77 -35.37
C ILE A 212 28.12 29.44 -35.76
N VAL A 213 28.43 28.88 -36.93
CA VAL A 213 27.90 27.56 -37.34
C VAL A 213 28.39 26.46 -36.41
N GLY A 214 29.67 26.50 -35.97
CA GLY A 214 30.20 25.56 -34.99
C GLY A 214 29.47 25.63 -33.64
N ILE A 215 29.17 26.83 -33.14
CA ILE A 215 28.38 27.02 -31.92
C ILE A 215 26.96 26.48 -32.10
N LEU A 216 26.30 26.76 -33.23
CA LEU A 216 24.95 26.26 -33.51
C LEU A 216 24.90 24.73 -33.63
N LYS A 217 25.91 24.11 -34.26
CA LYS A 217 26.06 22.64 -34.30
C LYS A 217 26.22 22.07 -32.90
N SER A 218 27.08 22.67 -32.07
CA SER A 218 27.27 22.24 -30.67
C SER A 218 25.99 22.43 -29.82
N MET A 219 25.24 23.51 -30.03
CA MET A 219 23.94 23.72 -29.37
C MET A 219 22.91 22.67 -29.81
N LYS A 220 22.84 22.33 -31.11
CA LYS A 220 21.96 21.29 -31.64
C LYS A 220 22.28 19.92 -31.03
N GLU A 221 23.55 19.53 -31.02
CA GLU A 221 24.02 18.28 -30.40
C GLU A 221 23.69 18.24 -28.90
N THR A 222 23.84 19.37 -28.20
CA THR A 222 23.47 19.48 -26.78
C THR A 222 21.97 19.26 -26.58
N PHE A 223 21.13 19.83 -27.45
CA PHE A 223 19.67 19.70 -27.36
C PHE A 223 19.22 18.27 -27.70
N GLU A 224 19.81 17.63 -28.71
CA GLU A 224 19.59 16.22 -29.05
C GLU A 224 19.99 15.28 -27.89
N SER A 225 21.14 15.56 -27.26
CA SER A 225 21.59 14.82 -26.08
C SER A 225 20.63 15.00 -24.89
N ASN A 226 20.16 16.22 -24.63
CA ASN A 226 19.23 16.51 -23.55
C ASN A 226 17.87 15.84 -23.80
N LEU A 227 17.37 15.86 -25.03
CA LEU A 227 16.15 15.17 -25.42
C LEU A 227 16.27 13.65 -25.18
N SER A 228 17.35 13.03 -25.66
CA SER A 228 17.60 11.60 -25.45
C SER A 228 17.73 11.23 -23.97
N ALA A 229 18.39 12.08 -23.18
CA ALA A 229 18.53 11.89 -21.75
C ALA A 229 17.16 12.00 -21.03
N SER A 230 16.37 13.02 -21.36
CA SER A 230 15.03 13.24 -20.82
C SER A 230 14.10 12.06 -21.13
N GLN A 231 14.09 11.57 -22.37
CA GLN A 231 13.30 10.39 -22.76
C GLN A 231 13.70 9.13 -21.99
N LYS A 232 15.01 8.92 -21.76
CA LYS A 232 15.50 7.78 -20.97
C LYS A 232 15.09 7.89 -19.50
N GLU A 233 15.14 9.09 -18.93
CA GLU A 233 14.70 9.34 -17.57
C GLU A 233 13.20 9.09 -17.42
N GLU A 234 12.39 9.56 -18.38
CA GLU A 234 10.95 9.33 -18.39
C GLU A 234 10.60 7.84 -18.52
N MET A 235 11.30 7.09 -19.39
CA MET A 235 11.13 5.63 -19.50
C MET A 235 11.53 4.89 -18.22
N ALA A 236 12.49 5.40 -17.45
CA ALA A 236 12.89 4.81 -16.17
C ALA A 236 11.91 5.14 -15.03
N ASN A 237 11.13 6.23 -15.17
CA ASN A 237 10.14 6.70 -14.21
C ASN A 237 8.71 6.19 -14.51
N GLN A 238 8.53 5.38 -15.56
CA GLN A 238 7.28 4.66 -15.89
C GLN A 238 7.25 3.28 -15.23
#